data_AF-A0A1X1MIB8-F1
#
_entry.id   AF-A0A1X1MIB8-F1
#
_cell.length_a   1.000
_cell.length_b   1.000
_cell.length_c   1.000
_cell.angle_alpha   90.00
_cell.angle_beta   90.00
_cell.angle_gamma   90.00
#
_symmetry.space_group_name_H-M   'P 1'
#
loop_
_entity.id
_entity.type
_entity.pdbx_description
1 polymer ?
#
loop_
_entity_poly.entity_id
_entity_poly.type
_entity_poly.pdbx_seq_one_letter_code
_entity_poly.pdbx_strand_id
1 'polypeptide(L)' 'MYYPVLEATVGRPYALYVHGNSDTTGAVRGVEAIATGLKWKRLREPLSIVGEADAGAREACSELGARSPPA' A
#
# COMPACT_ATOMS: atom_id res chain seq x y z
N MET A 1 -3.50 -3.75 -28.64
CA MET A 1 -2.79 -2.59 -28.05
C MET A 1 -3.09 -2.58 -26.55
N TYR A 2 -2.17 -3.04 -25.70
CA TYR A 2 -2.36 -3.29 -24.24
C TYR A 2 -1.70 -2.20 -23.36
N TYR A 3 -1.00 -1.23 -23.97
CA TYR A 3 -0.08 -0.30 -23.31
C TYR A 3 -0.62 1.06 -22.81
N PRO A 4 -1.75 1.65 -23.29
CA PRO A 4 -2.10 3.02 -22.88
C PRO A 4 -2.47 3.14 -21.39
N VAL A 5 -2.93 2.06 -20.76
CA VAL A 5 -3.25 2.04 -19.32
C VAL A 5 -2.01 1.97 -18.43
N LEU A 6 -0.90 1.41 -18.91
CA LEU A 6 0.33 1.29 -18.12
C LEU A 6 0.98 2.66 -17.93
N GLU A 7 1.06 3.46 -19.00
CA GLU A 7 1.58 4.83 -18.93
C GLU A 7 0.67 5.77 -18.13
N ALA A 8 -0.65 5.59 -18.22
CA ALA A 8 -1.64 6.42 -17.52
C ALA A 8 -1.55 6.36 -15.98
N THR A 9 -0.78 5.41 -15.43
CA THR A 9 -0.63 5.22 -13.98
C THR A 9 0.80 5.43 -13.47
N VAL A 10 1.74 5.78 -14.34
CA VAL A 10 3.12 6.05 -13.94
C VAL A 10 3.16 7.20 -12.94
N GLY A 11 3.92 7.02 -11.87
CA GLY A 11 4.10 8.02 -10.83
C GLY A 11 2.92 8.16 -9.87
N ARG A 12 1.85 7.35 -10.02
CA ARG A 12 0.69 7.42 -9.11
C ARG A 12 1.13 7.18 -7.67
N PRO A 13 0.73 8.06 -6.74
CA PRO A 13 1.03 7.87 -5.33
C PRO A 13 0.21 6.71 -4.76
N TYR A 14 0.80 5.93 -3.85
CA TYR A 14 0.08 4.89 -3.11
C TYR A 14 0.55 4.77 -1.65
N ALA A 15 -0.34 4.21 -0.83
CA ALA A 15 -0.05 3.76 0.53
C ALA A 15 -0.52 2.29 0.66
N LEU A 16 0.11 1.54 1.56
CA LEU A 16 -0.16 0.11 1.73
C LEU A 16 -0.45 -0.21 3.20
N TYR A 17 -1.52 -0.95 3.41
CA TYR A 17 -1.86 -1.60 4.67
C TYR A 17 -1.91 -3.10 4.45
N VAL A 18 -1.26 -3.88 5.32
CA VAL A 18 -1.29 -5.34 5.29
C VAL A 18 -1.59 -5.87 6.68
N HIS A 19 -2.62 -6.71 6.76
CA HIS A 19 -2.92 -7.49 7.94
C HIS A 19 -2.55 -8.96 7.69
N GLY A 20 -1.90 -9.59 8.65
CA GLY A 20 -1.48 -10.99 8.59
C GLY A 20 -1.65 -11.68 9.93
N ASN A 21 -1.81 -13.00 9.92
CA ASN A 21 -1.95 -13.76 11.17
C ASN A 21 -0.59 -14.04 11.83
N SER A 22 0.45 -14.33 11.05
CA SER A 22 1.78 -14.68 11.57
C SER A 22 2.91 -13.82 11.00
N ASP A 23 2.75 -13.30 9.78
CA ASP A 23 3.69 -12.42 9.10
C ASP A 23 2.99 -11.68 7.95
N THR A 24 3.51 -10.51 7.56
CA THR A 24 3.06 -9.69 6.43
C THR A 24 4.16 -9.48 5.38
N THR A 25 5.40 -9.92 5.64
CA THR A 25 6.59 -9.64 4.82
C THR A 25 6.41 -10.06 3.37
N GLY A 26 5.88 -11.26 3.13
CA GLY A 26 5.65 -11.76 1.76
C GLY A 26 4.63 -10.93 0.99
N ALA A 27 3.56 -10.51 1.64
CA ALA A 27 2.52 -9.68 1.03
C ALA A 27 3.04 -8.27 0.73
N VAL A 28 3.80 -7.65 1.65
CA VAL A 28 4.45 -6.36 1.42
C VAL A 28 5.38 -6.43 0.21
N ARG A 29 6.27 -7.44 0.16
CA ARG A 29 7.21 -7.62 -0.96
C ARG A 29 6.50 -7.81 -2.30
N GLY A 30 5.41 -8.59 -2.31
CA GLY A 30 4.61 -8.81 -3.52
C GLY A 30 4.02 -7.50 -4.06
N VAL A 31 3.42 -6.70 -3.19
CA VAL A 31 2.86 -5.40 -3.59
C VAL A 31 3.95 -4.44 -4.03
N GLU A 32 5.10 -4.38 -3.35
CA GLU A 32 6.22 -3.52 -3.75
C GLU A 32 6.80 -3.90 -5.12
N ALA A 33 6.89 -5.20 -5.43
CA ALA A 33 7.31 -5.66 -6.75
C ALA A 33 6.34 -5.20 -7.86
N ILE A 34 5.03 -5.31 -7.62
CA ILE A 34 4.00 -4.83 -8.56
C ILE A 34 4.07 -3.31 -8.72
N ALA A 35 4.08 -2.56 -7.61
CA ALA A 35 4.13 -1.11 -7.62
C ALA A 35 5.38 -0.57 -8.32
N THR A 36 6.53 -1.24 -8.15
CA THR A 36 7.76 -0.95 -8.87
C THR A 36 7.60 -1.14 -10.38
N GLY A 37 7.01 -2.26 -10.81
CA GLY A 37 6.72 -2.53 -12.22
C GLY A 37 5.78 -1.51 -12.85
N LEU A 38 4.82 -0.99 -12.07
CA LEU A 38 3.89 0.06 -12.48
C LEU A 38 4.47 1.48 -12.35
N LYS A 39 5.69 1.62 -11.82
CA LYS A 39 6.36 2.90 -11.52
C LYS A 39 5.54 3.80 -10.59
N TRP A 40 4.81 3.21 -9.65
CA TRP A 40 4.06 3.95 -8.63
C TRP A 40 5.00 4.49 -7.57
N LYS A 41 4.60 5.58 -6.92
CA LYS A 41 5.39 6.25 -5.88
C LYS A 41 4.81 5.96 -4.52
N ARG A 42 5.59 5.29 -3.67
CA ARG A 42 5.20 5.02 -2.29
C ARG A 42 5.21 6.34 -1.50
N LEU A 43 4.07 6.69 -0.91
CA LEU A 43 3.95 7.91 -0.09
C LEU A 43 4.55 7.73 1.31
N ARG A 44 4.57 6.50 1.82
CA ARG A 44 4.87 6.18 3.22
C ARG A 44 5.16 4.69 3.40
N GLU A 45 5.83 4.34 4.48
CA GLU A 45 6.11 2.94 4.81
C GLU A 45 4.80 2.12 4.94
N PRO A 46 4.78 0.85 4.49
CA PRO A 46 3.63 -0.03 4.65
C PRO A 46 3.27 -0.22 6.13
N LEU A 47 1.99 -0.05 6.45
CA LEU A 47 1.48 -0.38 7.77
C LEU A 47 1.23 -1.89 7.82
N SER A 48 2.01 -2.61 8.63
CA SER A 48 1.88 -4.04 8.85
C SER A 48 1.27 -4.32 10.21
N ILE A 49 0.23 -5.14 10.25
CA ILE A 49 -0.43 -5.56 11.49
C ILE A 49 -0.45 -7.07 11.54
N VAL A 50 0.10 -7.63 12.61
CA VAL A 50 0.16 -9.06 12.87
C VAL A 50 -0.65 -9.37 14.12
N GLY A 51 -1.47 -10.44 14.07
CA GLY A 51 -2.37 -10.80 15.17
C GLY A 51 -3.73 -10.11 15.07
N GLU A 52 -4.43 -9.89 16.17
CA GLU A 52 -5.78 -9.30 16.15
C GLU A 52 -5.75 -7.82 15.75
N ALA A 53 -6.66 -7.44 14.83
CA ALA A 53 -6.82 -6.04 14.43
C ALA A 53 -7.62 -5.28 15.50
N ASP A 54 -6.91 -4.64 16.42
CA ASP A 54 -7.48 -3.90 17.54
C ASP A 54 -7.90 -2.45 17.19
N ALA A 55 -8.24 -1.66 18.22
CA ALA A 55 -8.58 -0.25 18.03
C ALA A 55 -7.40 0.58 17.49
N GLY A 56 -6.16 0.25 17.86
CA GLY A 56 -4.96 0.90 17.36
C GLY A 56 -4.71 0.63 15.89
N ALA A 57 -5.05 -0.58 15.42
CA ALA A 57 -5.04 -0.93 14.00
C ALA A 57 -5.98 -0.04 13.17
N ARG A 58 -7.18 0.21 13.68
CA ARG A 58 -8.18 1.06 13.02
C ARG A 58 -7.74 2.52 12.97
N GLU A 59 -7.17 3.02 14.07
CA GLU A 59 -6.64 4.38 14.12
C GLU A 59 -5.47 4.56 13.15
N ALA A 60 -4.52 3.63 13.11
CA ALA A 60 -3.40 3.67 12.18
C ALA A 60 -3.85 3.62 10.70
N CYS A 61 -4.87 2.83 10.38
CA CYS A 61 -5.51 2.83 9.05
C CYS A 61 -6.20 4.16 8.72
N SER A 62 -6.90 4.75 9.70
CA SER A 62 -7.54 6.06 9.54
C SER A 62 -6.50 7.15 9.25
N GLU A 63 -5.39 7.15 9.99
CA GLU A 63 -4.26 8.07 9.79
C GLU A 63 -3.54 7.87 8.45
N LEU A 64 -3.50 6.63 7.95
CA LEU A 64 -2.99 6.30 6.63
C LEU A 64 -3.81 6.99 5.52
N GLY A 65 -5.14 6.96 5.65
CA GLY A 65 -6.07 7.60 4.71
C GLY A 65 -6.06 9.12 4.82
N ALA A 66 -6.16 9.66 6.04
CA ALA A 66 -6.32 11.09 6.29
C ALA A 66 -5.14 11.96 5.81
N ARG A 67 -3.94 11.39 5.75
CA ARG A 67 -2.73 12.13 5.33
C ARG A 67 -2.32 11.85 3.87
N SER A 68 -3.09 11.07 3.11
CA SER A 68 -2.84 10.91 1.68
C SER A 68 -3.44 12.10 0.93
N PRO A 69 -2.71 12.77 0.02
CA PRO A 69 -3.28 13.85 -0.78
C PRO A 69 -4.48 13.32 -1.60
N PRO A 70 -5.52 14.14 -1.84
CA PRO A 70 -6.62 13.73 -2.70
C PRO A 70 -6.05 13.34 -4.08
N ALA A 71 -6.56 12.21 -4.60
CA ALA A 71 -6.10 11.60 -5.84
C ALA A 71 -6.29 12.49 -7.07
#